data_AF-A0A523T648-F1
#
_entry.id   AF-A0A523T648-F1
#
_cell.length_a   1.000
_cell.length_b   1.000
_cell.length_c   1.000
_cell.angle_alpha   90.00
_cell.angle_beta   90.00
_cell.angle_gamma   90.00
#
_symmetry.space_group_name_H-M   'P 1'
#
loop_
_entity.id
_entity.type
_entity.pdbx_description
1 polymer ?
#
loop_
_entity_poly.entity_id
_entity_poly.type
_entity_poly.pdbx_seq_one_letter_code
_entity_poly.pdbx_strand_id
1 'polypeptide(L)'
;MKILIVRAWGKTGFELAEYCKKALAEIGHNADLFTYNDERISSRLPFLRNIERALVGKALIKKISDLRPQLVLVIKGDRIPLELIHEIKGKFKIPVANYWIDDPDSIDVSRKISPNYDYFFSNDPDAV
;
A
#
# COMPACT_ATOMS: atom_id res chain seq x y z
N MET A 1 10.82 2.00 14.83
CA MET A 1 9.41 1.50 14.89
C MET A 1 9.22 0.32 13.95
N LYS A 2 8.15 -0.47 14.11
CA LYS A 2 7.76 -1.51 13.13
C LYS A 2 6.93 -0.89 12.01
N ILE A 3 7.31 -1.08 10.76
CA ILE A 3 6.64 -0.50 9.59
C ILE A 3 6.32 -1.61 8.61
N LEU A 4 5.07 -1.66 8.13
CA LEU A 4 4.70 -2.52 7.02
C LEU A 4 4.62 -1.68 5.75
N ILE A 5 5.45 -2.00 4.76
CA ILE A 5 5.40 -1.36 3.44
C ILE A 5 4.58 -2.27 2.52
N VAL A 6 3.48 -1.74 1.99
CA VAL A 6 2.60 -2.43 1.05
C VAL A 6 2.89 -1.89 -0.34
N ARG A 7 3.26 -2.77 -1.27
CA ARG A 7 3.55 -2.42 -2.67
C ARG A 7 2.59 -3.11 -3.62
N ALA A 8 2.20 -2.41 -4.69
CA ALA A 8 1.51 -3.03 -5.81
C ALA A 8 2.46 -3.95 -6.61
N TRP A 9 1.90 -4.89 -7.34
CA TRP A 9 2.65 -5.71 -8.30
C TRP A 9 3.13 -4.88 -9.50
N GLY A 10 4.45 -4.67 -9.60
CA GLY A 10 5.07 -3.92 -10.70
C GLY A 10 6.49 -3.45 -10.38
N LYS A 11 7.29 -3.18 -11.41
CA LYS A 11 8.73 -2.87 -11.26
C LYS A 11 8.96 -1.67 -10.33
N THR A 12 8.30 -0.54 -10.59
CA THR A 12 8.46 0.69 -9.80
C THR A 12 8.08 0.49 -8.33
N GLY A 13 6.96 -0.19 -8.08
CA GLY A 13 6.52 -0.51 -6.72
C GLY A 13 7.50 -1.42 -5.98
N PHE A 14 8.18 -2.34 -6.69
CA PHE A 14 9.20 -3.21 -6.12
C PHE A 14 10.45 -2.43 -5.73
N GLU A 15 11.04 -1.70 -6.68
CA GLU A 15 12.28 -0.96 -6.46
C GLU A 15 12.11 0.10 -5.37
N LEU A 16 11.02 0.86 -5.41
CA LEU A 16 10.77 1.91 -4.42
C LEU A 16 10.50 1.34 -3.02
N ALA A 17 9.72 0.26 -2.91
CA ALA A 17 9.47 -0.37 -1.61
C ALA A 17 10.74 -0.98 -1.00
N GLU A 18 11.61 -1.61 -1.81
CA GLU A 18 12.91 -2.10 -1.33
C GLU A 18 13.82 -0.95 -0.89
N TYR A 19 13.85 0.15 -1.65
CA TYR A 19 14.57 1.35 -1.26
C TYR A 19 14.06 1.89 0.08
N CYS A 20 12.75 2.10 0.23
CA CYS A 20 12.15 2.57 1.47
C CYS A 20 12.47 1.64 2.64
N LYS A 21 12.42 0.31 2.44
CA LYS A 21 12.78 -0.66 3.48
C LYS A 21 14.21 -0.46 3.97
N LYS A 22 15.17 -0.33 3.05
CA LYS A 22 16.60 -0.12 3.38
C LYS A 22 16.81 1.21 4.09
N ALA A 23 16.29 2.31 3.53
CA ALA A 23 16.42 3.63 4.13
C ALA A 23 15.79 3.71 5.54
N LEU A 24 14.62 3.10 5.74
CA LEU A 24 13.98 3.02 7.06
C LEU A 24 14.80 2.17 8.04
N ALA A 25 15.43 1.09 7.56
CA ALA A 25 16.33 0.27 8.39
C ALA A 25 17.59 1.05 8.81
N GLU A 26 18.18 1.84 7.91
CA GLU A 26 19.37 2.66 8.18
C GLU A 26 19.13 3.69 9.30
N ILE A 27 17.90 4.21 9.43
CA ILE A 27 17.51 5.12 10.52
C ILE A 27 16.94 4.39 11.76
N GLY A 28 17.15 3.07 11.88
CA GLY A 28 16.81 2.30 13.07
C GLY A 28 15.34 1.86 13.16
N HIS A 29 14.65 1.70 12.03
CA HIS A 29 13.30 1.12 11.98
C HIS A 29 13.32 -0.34 11.51
N ASN A 30 12.32 -1.10 11.95
CA ASN A 30 12.09 -2.47 11.50
C ASN A 30 11.02 -2.44 10.40
N ALA A 31 11.46 -2.42 9.14
CA ALA A 31 10.57 -2.39 7.99
C ALA A 31 10.43 -3.78 7.37
N ASP A 32 9.19 -4.18 7.12
CA ASP A 32 8.85 -5.42 6.41
C ASP A 32 7.99 -5.10 5.18
N LEU A 33 7.95 -6.04 4.23
CA LEU A 33 7.26 -5.86 2.95
C LEU A 33 6.05 -6.77 2.82
N PHE A 34 5.01 -6.25 2.17
CA PHE A 34 3.91 -7.03 1.65
C PHE A 34 3.65 -6.64 0.20
N THR A 35 3.53 -7.64 -0.68
CA THR A 35 3.18 -7.40 -2.08
C THR A 35 1.70 -7.67 -2.29
N TYR A 36 0.95 -6.61 -2.62
CA TYR A 36 -0.45 -6.70 -3.02
C TYR A 36 -0.50 -7.07 -4.51
N ASN A 37 -0.64 -8.37 -4.78
CA ASN A 37 -0.74 -8.91 -6.13
C ASN A 37 -2.13 -9.51 -6.34
N ASP A 38 -3.04 -8.72 -6.90
CA ASP A 38 -4.41 -9.11 -7.20
C ASP A 38 -4.61 -9.61 -8.64
N GLU A 39 -3.53 -9.88 -9.37
CA GLU A 39 -3.55 -10.23 -10.80
C GLU A 39 -2.76 -11.50 -11.14
N ARG A 40 -2.25 -12.23 -10.13
CA ARG A 40 -1.44 -13.44 -10.36
C ARG A 40 -2.26 -14.53 -11.04
N ILE A 41 -3.50 -14.73 -10.60
CA ILE A 41 -4.41 -15.74 -11.12
C ILE A 41 -5.36 -15.12 -12.15
N SER A 42 -5.88 -13.93 -11.85
CA SER A 42 -6.89 -13.27 -12.68
C SER A 42 -6.35 -12.72 -14.00
N SER A 43 -5.03 -12.56 -14.16
CA SER A 43 -4.41 -12.33 -15.47
C SER A 43 -4.69 -13.46 -16.48
N ARG A 44 -4.95 -14.68 -16.00
CA ARG A 44 -5.32 -15.83 -16.83
C ARG A 44 -6.82 -16.14 -16.78
N LEU A 45 -7.47 -15.86 -15.64
CA LEU A 45 -8.87 -16.17 -15.39
C LEU A 45 -9.60 -14.95 -14.79
N PRO A 46 -10.06 -13.99 -15.61
CA PRO A 46 -10.55 -12.69 -15.15
C PRO A 46 -11.74 -12.77 -14.18
N PHE A 47 -12.60 -13.79 -14.31
CA PHE A 47 -13.75 -13.99 -13.42
C PHE A 47 -13.37 -14.29 -11.97
N LEU A 48 -12.10 -14.65 -11.70
CA LEU A 48 -11.58 -14.88 -10.35
C LEU A 48 -11.03 -13.61 -9.68
N ARG A 49 -11.02 -12.45 -10.35
CA ARG A 49 -10.41 -11.21 -9.82
C ARG A 49 -10.93 -10.82 -8.44
N ASN A 50 -12.25 -10.88 -8.22
CA ASN A 50 -12.84 -10.53 -6.93
C ASN A 50 -12.45 -11.50 -5.81
N ILE A 51 -12.32 -12.79 -6.14
CA ILE A 51 -11.88 -13.82 -5.19
C ILE A 51 -10.41 -13.61 -4.85
N GLU A 52 -9.57 -13.36 -5.85
CA GLU A 52 -8.14 -13.08 -5.66
C GLU A 52 -7.94 -11.83 -4.79
N ARG A 53 -8.65 -10.73 -5.09
CA ARG A 53 -8.64 -9.52 -4.25
C ARG A 53 -9.01 -9.79 -2.81
N ALA A 54 -10.06 -10.58 -2.57
CA ALA A 54 -10.48 -10.95 -1.23
C ALA A 54 -9.41 -11.79 -0.49
N LEU A 55 -8.76 -12.72 -1.19
CA LEU A 55 -7.70 -13.55 -0.62
C LEU A 55 -6.44 -12.73 -0.27
N VAL A 56 -6.00 -11.86 -1.19
CA VAL A 56 -4.84 -10.98 -0.98
C VAL A 56 -5.13 -9.98 0.14
N GLY A 57 -6.36 -9.44 0.20
CA GLY A 57 -6.81 -8.58 1.30
C GLY A 57 -6.75 -9.29 2.65
N LYS A 58 -7.29 -10.52 2.74
CA LYS A 58 -7.18 -11.36 3.95
C LYS A 58 -5.72 -11.63 4.35
N ALA A 59 -4.85 -11.88 3.38
CA ALA A 59 -3.42 -12.08 3.64
C ALA A 59 -2.75 -10.80 4.17
N LEU A 60 -3.10 -9.63 3.65
CA LEU A 60 -2.60 -8.34 4.16
C LEU A 60 -3.08 -8.11 5.61
N ILE A 61 -4.37 -8.31 5.88
CA ILE A 61 -4.93 -8.19 7.24
C ILE A 61 -4.21 -9.14 8.21
N LYS A 62 -3.99 -10.40 7.80
CA LYS A 62 -3.21 -11.36 8.60
C LYS A 62 -1.79 -10.87 8.85
N LYS A 63 -1.09 -10.38 7.82
CA LYS A 63 0.27 -9.85 7.95
C LYS A 63 0.35 -8.69 8.93
N ILE A 64 -0.60 -7.76 8.88
CA ILE A 64 -0.70 -6.64 9.84
C ILE A 64 -0.92 -7.17 11.26
N SER A 65 -1.82 -8.13 11.43
CA SER A 65 -2.10 -8.75 12.74
C SER A 65 -0.88 -9.46 13.34
N ASP A 66 -0.11 -10.17 12.51
CA ASP A 66 1.07 -10.92 12.93
C ASP A 66 2.26 -9.99 13.25
N LEU A 67 2.53 -9.01 12.37
CA LEU A 67 3.65 -8.08 12.51
C LEU A 67 3.40 -7.04 13.63
N ARG A 68 2.14 -6.62 13.80
CA ARG A 68 1.71 -5.49 14.63
C ARG A 68 2.52 -4.22 14.32
N PRO A 69 2.47 -3.72 13.07
CA PRO A 69 3.19 -2.51 12.69
C PRO A 69 2.62 -1.30 13.40
N GLN A 70 3.46 -0.28 13.59
CA GLN A 70 3.08 1.03 14.11
C GLN A 70 2.71 2.01 12.97
N LEU A 71 3.03 1.65 11.73
CA LEU A 71 2.72 2.38 10.51
C LEU A 71 2.53 1.39 9.35
N VAL A 72 1.51 1.61 8.54
CA VAL A 72 1.40 1.00 7.21
C VAL A 72 1.73 2.06 6.16
N LEU A 73 2.75 1.81 5.34
CA LEU A 73 3.14 2.68 4.22
C LEU A 73 2.75 2.00 2.92
N VAL A 74 1.81 2.58 2.18
CA VAL A 74 1.37 2.09 0.87
C VAL A 74 2.12 2.82 -0.23
N ILE A 75 2.75 2.08 -1.15
CA ILE A 75 3.40 2.63 -2.33
C ILE A 75 2.42 2.60 -3.50
N LYS A 76 2.13 3.77 -4.09
CA LYS A 76 1.07 4.03 -5.09
C LYS A 76 -0.35 3.74 -4.57
N GLY A 77 -0.70 2.48 -4.33
CA GLY A 77 -1.97 2.10 -3.72
C GLY A 77 -3.21 2.26 -4.60
N ASP A 78 -3.08 2.62 -5.87
CA ASP A 78 -4.16 2.72 -6.88
C ASP A 78 -4.90 1.40 -7.11
N ARG A 79 -4.23 0.27 -6.88
CA ARG A 79 -4.83 -1.07 -7.02
C ARG A 79 -5.50 -1.60 -5.75
N ILE A 80 -5.25 -0.98 -4.60
CA ILE A 80 -5.79 -1.46 -3.32
C ILE A 80 -7.20 -0.90 -3.16
N PRO A 81 -8.22 -1.75 -2.94
CA PRO A 81 -9.58 -1.28 -2.68
C PRO A 81 -9.63 -0.33 -1.48
N LEU A 82 -10.32 0.81 -1.60
CA LEU A 82 -10.43 1.79 -0.52
C LEU A 82 -11.15 1.21 0.70
N GLU A 83 -12.07 0.27 0.48
CA GLU A 83 -12.76 -0.47 1.54
C GLU A 83 -11.77 -1.26 2.41
N LEU A 84 -10.71 -1.80 1.81
CA LEU A 84 -9.66 -2.51 2.55
C LEU A 84 -8.79 -1.53 3.34
N ILE A 85 -8.52 -0.34 2.82
CA ILE A 85 -7.84 0.73 3.58
C ILE A 85 -8.67 1.13 4.79
N HIS A 86 -9.98 1.34 4.61
CA HIS A 86 -10.91 1.64 5.70
C HIS A 86 -10.99 0.50 6.72
N GLU A 87 -11.02 -0.76 6.28
CA GLU A 87 -10.99 -1.92 7.17
C GLU A 87 -9.71 -1.92 8.02
N ILE A 88 -8.53 -1.72 7.40
CA ILE A 88 -7.25 -1.67 8.11
C ILE A 88 -7.25 -0.58 9.18
N LYS A 89 -7.63 0.65 8.81
CA LYS A 89 -7.71 1.80 9.73
C LYS A 89 -8.70 1.52 10.85
N GLY A 90 -9.89 1.04 10.51
CA GLY A 90 -10.98 0.77 11.44
C GLY A 90 -10.63 -0.32 12.47
N LYS A 91 -10.00 -1.41 12.00
CA LYS A 91 -9.69 -2.60 12.79
C LYS A 91 -8.45 -2.47 13.65
N PHE A 92 -7.37 -1.92 13.09
CA PHE A 92 -6.07 -1.89 13.77
C PHE A 92 -5.80 -0.55 14.47
N LYS A 93 -6.53 0.52 14.12
CA LYS A 93 -6.32 1.88 14.67
C LYS A 93 -4.86 2.35 14.53
N ILE A 94 -4.20 1.94 13.44
CA ILE A 94 -2.84 2.33 13.10
C ILE A 94 -2.86 3.36 11.97
N PRO A 95 -1.92 4.32 11.94
CA PRO A 95 -1.77 5.23 10.82
C PRO A 95 -1.48 4.46 9.52
N VAL A 96 -2.19 4.84 8.46
CA VAL A 96 -1.97 4.36 7.09
C VAL A 96 -1.55 5.54 6.23
N ALA A 97 -0.30 5.53 5.79
CA ALA A 97 0.25 6.52 4.89
C ALA A 97 0.30 6.00 3.44
N ASN A 98 0.24 6.89 2.47
CA ASN A 98 0.51 6.59 1.07
C ASN A 98 1.69 7.41 0.56
N TYR A 99 2.55 6.78 -0.23
CA TYR A 99 3.55 7.46 -1.04
C TYR A 99 3.20 7.30 -2.52
N TRP A 100 2.69 8.38 -3.10
CA TRP A 100 2.34 8.53 -4.50
C TRP A 100 3.47 9.21 -5.27
N ILE A 101 3.78 8.68 -6.45
CA ILE A 101 4.94 9.08 -7.25
C ILE A 101 4.60 9.43 -8.69
N ASP A 102 3.32 9.32 -9.06
CA ASP A 102 2.87 9.49 -10.44
C ASP A 102 2.20 10.86 -10.66
N ASP A 103 2.26 11.77 -9.69
CA ASP A 103 1.85 13.16 -9.93
C ASP A 103 2.95 13.92 -10.69
N PRO A 104 2.62 14.87 -11.58
CA PRO A 104 1.26 15.32 -11.94
C PRO A 104 0.51 14.42 -12.93
N ASP A 105 1.16 13.43 -13.55
CA ASP A 105 0.61 12.62 -14.64
C ASP A 105 -0.70 11.91 -14.27
N SER A 106 -0.87 11.56 -12.99
CA SER A 106 -2.04 10.85 -12.46
C SER A 106 -2.74 11.59 -11.30
N ILE A 107 -2.80 12.93 -11.36
CA ILE A 107 -3.37 13.77 -10.30
C ILE A 107 -4.84 13.45 -9.96
N ASP A 108 -5.63 13.01 -10.95
CA ASP A 108 -7.02 12.61 -10.70
C ASP A 108 -7.11 11.36 -9.83
N VAL A 109 -6.13 10.45 -9.95
CA VAL A 109 -6.06 9.25 -9.12
C VAL A 109 -5.63 9.63 -7.70
N SER A 110 -4.58 10.44 -7.55
CA SER A 110 -4.10 10.87 -6.23
C SER A 110 -5.18 11.63 -5.46
N ARG A 111 -5.87 12.59 -6.09
CA ARG A 111 -7.01 13.31 -5.50
C ARG A 111 -8.14 12.39 -5.03
N LYS A 112 -8.39 11.30 -5.75
CA LYS A 112 -9.43 10.33 -5.39
C LYS A 112 -9.04 9.49 -4.18
N ILE A 113 -7.78 9.03 -4.13
CA ILE A 113 -7.35 8.08 -3.09
C ILE A 113 -6.84 8.77 -1.83
N SER A 114 -6.26 9.97 -1.94
CA SER A 114 -5.61 10.67 -0.82
C SER A 114 -6.50 10.88 0.41
N PRO A 115 -7.81 11.20 0.31
CA PRO A 115 -8.64 11.43 1.49
C PRO A 115 -8.86 10.20 2.37
N ASN A 116 -8.49 9.01 1.88
CA ASN A 116 -8.68 7.74 2.60
C ASN A 116 -7.46 7.38 3.47
N TYR A 117 -6.34 8.08 3.30
CA TYR A 117 -5.10 7.89 4.05
C TYR A 117 -4.95 8.92 5.17
N ASP A 118 -4.22 8.58 6.23
CA ASP A 118 -3.92 9.52 7.32
C ASP A 118 -2.81 10.50 6.94
N TYR A 119 -1.88 10.05 6.09
CA TYR A 119 -0.82 10.85 5.50
C TYR A 119 -0.70 10.51 4.02
N PHE A 120 -0.45 11.50 3.18
CA PHE A 120 -0.28 11.31 1.75
C PHE A 120 0.94 12.11 1.29
N PHE A 121 1.92 11.42 0.74
CA PHE A 121 3.13 12.01 0.19
C PHE A 121 3.02 12.02 -1.33
N SER A 122 3.16 13.20 -1.93
CA SER A 122 3.28 13.38 -3.37
C SER A 122 4.63 14.02 -3.71
N ASN A 123 5.11 13.80 -4.93
CA ASN A 123 6.31 14.42 -5.49
C ASN A 123 6.03 15.78 -6.15
N ASP A 124 4.76 16.18 -6.22
CA ASP A 124 4.32 17.46 -6.77
C ASP A 124 3.73 18.33 -5.64
N PRO A 125 4.28 19.53 -5.36
CA PRO A 125 3.76 20.41 -4.32
C PRO A 125 2.39 21.02 -4.66
N ASP A 126 2.00 21.00 -5.94
CA ASP A 126 0.69 21.46 -6.41
C ASP A 126 -0.34 20.31 -6.44
N ALA A 127 0.10 19.09 -6.12
CA ALA A 127 -0.78 17.95 -5.93
C ALA A 127 -1.14 17.79 -4.44
N VAL A 128 -2.42 17.42 -4.24
CA VAL A 128 -3.06 17.01 -2.98
C VAL A 128 -3.45 18.15 -2.02
#